data_AF-A0A3M1MF86-F1
#
_entry.id   AF-A0A3M1MF86-F1
#
_cell.length_a   1.000
_cell.length_b   1.000
_cell.length_c   1.000
_cell.angle_alpha   90.00
_cell.angle_beta   90.00
_cell.angle_gamma   90.00
#
_symmetry.space_group_name_H-M   'P 1'
#
loop_
_entity.id
_entity.type
_entity.pdbx_description
1 polymer ?
#
loop_
_entity_poly.entity_id
_entity_poly.type
_entity_poly.pdbx_seq_one_letter_code
_entity_poly.pdbx_strand_id
1 'polypeptide(L)'
;MVSLTHPPSPTDLSRSEPGLGYDFALLGLRAHEARVGRIRQAAEATADRIRAADLDRSEEASMLGAVALATYRLLDPRRRRRTAHRIRLCVLEEEDLQRAESARRPLLPAATDAGSSPTTSQCS
;
A
#
# COMPACT_ATOMS: atom_id res chain seq x y z
N MET A 1 -36.95 -4.55 -41.54
CA MET A 1 -35.74 -3.87 -41.02
C MET A 1 -36.04 -3.38 -39.62
N VAL A 2 -35.19 -3.75 -38.67
CA VAL A 2 -35.40 -3.63 -37.22
C VAL A 2 -35.03 -2.22 -36.75
N SER A 3 -35.81 -1.64 -35.84
CA SER A 3 -35.31 -0.61 -34.92
C SER A 3 -35.99 -0.80 -33.57
N LEU A 4 -35.28 -1.49 -32.69
CA LEU A 4 -35.62 -1.69 -31.28
C LEU A 4 -35.34 -0.36 -30.55
N THR A 5 -36.39 0.38 -30.21
CA THR A 5 -36.34 1.43 -29.19
C THR A 5 -36.13 0.77 -27.82
N HIS A 6 -34.90 0.80 -27.31
CA HIS A 6 -34.62 0.57 -25.90
C HIS A 6 -34.86 1.86 -25.10
N PRO A 7 -35.65 1.84 -24.02
CA PRO A 7 -35.67 2.94 -23.07
C PRO A 7 -34.36 2.93 -22.26
N PRO A 8 -33.68 4.08 -22.07
CA PRO A 8 -32.62 4.18 -21.08
C PRO A 8 -33.26 4.23 -19.69
N SER A 9 -33.04 3.20 -18.90
CA SER A 9 -33.07 3.24 -17.44
C SER A 9 -32.08 2.19 -16.95
N PRO A 10 -31.17 2.56 -16.04
CA PRO A 10 -31.57 3.02 -14.72
C PRO A 10 -30.82 4.27 -14.25
N THR A 11 -31.53 5.04 -13.45
CA THR A 11 -31.07 5.68 -12.21
C THR A 11 -29.56 5.88 -12.14
N ASP A 12 -29.19 7.11 -12.48
CA ASP A 12 -27.94 7.77 -12.15
C ASP A 12 -27.77 7.85 -10.63
N LEU A 13 -27.55 6.70 -10.00
CA LEU A 13 -26.93 6.65 -8.69
C LEU A 13 -25.44 6.86 -8.93
N SER A 14 -25.10 8.14 -8.97
CA SER A 14 -23.91 8.72 -8.36
C SER A 14 -23.68 8.11 -6.96
N ARG A 15 -23.38 6.81 -6.88
CA ARG A 15 -22.47 6.28 -5.88
C ARG A 15 -21.14 6.84 -6.34
N SER A 16 -20.83 8.02 -5.84
CA SER A 16 -19.46 8.43 -5.63
C SER A 16 -18.81 7.29 -4.87
N GLU A 17 -18.21 6.35 -5.61
CA GLU A 17 -17.46 5.24 -5.06
C GLU A 17 -16.51 5.89 -4.05
N PRO A 18 -16.64 5.59 -2.74
CA PRO A 18 -15.73 6.17 -1.77
C PRO A 18 -14.35 5.81 -2.28
N GLY A 19 -13.54 6.83 -2.55
CA GLY A 19 -12.17 6.61 -2.96
C GLY A 19 -11.52 5.67 -1.93
N LEU A 20 -10.58 4.85 -2.38
CA LEU A 20 -9.90 3.84 -1.52
C LEU A 20 -9.29 4.42 -0.23
N GLY A 21 -9.27 5.75 -0.04
CA GLY A 21 -8.83 6.42 1.18
C GLY A 21 -9.56 5.96 2.44
N TYR A 22 -10.88 5.74 2.39
CA TYR A 22 -11.60 5.18 3.55
C TYR A 22 -11.15 3.74 3.82
N ASP A 23 -11.08 2.91 2.78
CA ASP A 23 -10.65 1.52 2.90
C ASP A 23 -9.21 1.43 3.46
N PHE A 24 -8.33 2.35 3.06
CA PHE A 24 -6.98 2.49 3.62
C PHE A 24 -6.98 2.87 5.10
N ALA A 25 -7.76 3.90 5.47
CA ALA A 25 -7.87 4.36 6.84
C ALA A 25 -8.42 3.26 7.77
N LEU A 26 -9.42 2.51 7.30
CA LEU A 26 -10.01 1.39 8.05
C LEU A 26 -8.96 0.32 8.38
N LEU A 27 -8.08 -0.01 7.43
CA LEU A 27 -6.99 -0.96 7.66
C LEU A 27 -5.74 -0.33 8.30
N GLY A 28 -5.76 0.97 8.60
CA GLY A 28 -4.59 1.67 9.14
C GLY A 28 -3.40 1.73 8.17
N LEU A 29 -3.65 1.68 6.87
CA LEU A 29 -2.62 1.66 5.82
C LEU A 29 -2.50 3.01 5.13
N ARG A 30 -1.29 3.35 4.68
CA ARG A 30 -1.08 4.41 3.70
C ARG A 30 -1.12 3.83 2.28
N ALA A 31 -1.57 4.62 1.31
CA ALA A 31 -1.72 4.17 -0.08
C ALA A 31 -0.40 3.65 -0.72
N HIS A 32 0.77 4.09 -0.24
CA HIS A 32 2.06 3.63 -0.73
C HIS A 32 2.54 2.31 -0.10
N GLU A 33 1.97 1.91 1.03
CA GLU A 33 2.25 0.65 1.74
C GLU A 33 1.38 -0.51 1.22
N ALA A 34 0.35 -0.17 0.45
CA ALA A 34 -0.75 -1.02 0.04
C ALA A 34 -0.40 -2.10 -0.99
N ARG A 35 0.23 -3.18 -0.51
CA ARG A 35 0.60 -4.39 -1.26
C ARG A 35 -0.25 -5.57 -0.80
N VAL A 36 -0.30 -6.67 -1.59
CA VAL A 36 -1.16 -7.82 -1.26
C VAL A 36 -0.89 -8.36 0.14
N GLY A 37 0.37 -8.66 0.47
CA GLY A 37 0.74 -9.16 1.80
C GLY A 37 0.40 -8.19 2.93
N ARG A 38 0.75 -6.90 2.77
CA ARG A 38 0.47 -5.86 3.76
C ARG A 38 -1.02 -5.60 3.98
N ILE A 39 -1.81 -5.63 2.90
CA ILE A 39 -3.27 -5.48 2.98
C ILE A 39 -3.89 -6.65 3.75
N ARG A 40 -3.46 -7.89 3.48
CA ARG A 40 -3.94 -9.08 4.21
C ARG A 40 -3.58 -9.04 5.69
N GLN A 41 -2.31 -8.76 5.99
CA GLN A 41 -1.83 -8.64 7.37
C GLN A 41 -2.59 -7.56 8.14
N ALA A 42 -2.82 -6.39 7.53
CA ALA A 42 -3.56 -5.31 8.16
C ALA A 42 -5.04 -5.66 8.36
N ALA A 43 -5.65 -6.40 7.42
CA ALA A 43 -7.01 -6.89 7.55
C ALA A 43 -7.15 -7.90 8.70
N GLU A 44 -6.23 -8.87 8.81
CA GLU A 44 -6.19 -9.83 9.92
C GLU A 44 -6.02 -9.12 11.26
N ALA A 45 -5.01 -8.25 11.39
CA ALA A 45 -4.79 -7.49 12.62
C ALA A 45 -5.97 -6.58 12.99
N THR A 46 -6.73 -6.09 12.01
CA THR A 46 -7.93 -5.30 12.26
C THR A 46 -9.11 -6.17 12.67
N ALA A 47 -9.30 -7.32 12.03
CA ALA A 47 -10.32 -8.29 12.42
C ALA A 47 -10.09 -8.83 13.83
N ASP A 48 -8.85 -9.12 14.20
CA ASP A 48 -8.52 -9.58 15.55
C ASP A 48 -8.78 -8.52 16.61
N ARG A 49 -8.49 -7.24 16.31
CA ARG A 49 -8.86 -6.12 17.20
C ARG A 49 -10.37 -5.97 17.37
N ILE A 50 -11.15 -6.19 16.30
CA ILE A 50 -12.62 -6.15 16.36
C ILE A 50 -13.15 -7.29 17.22
N ARG A 51 -12.65 -8.53 17.03
CA ARG A 51 -13.05 -9.69 17.83
C ARG A 51 -12.66 -9.57 19.30
N ALA A 52 -11.56 -8.87 19.58
CA ALA A 52 -11.11 -8.60 20.94
C ALA A 52 -11.84 -7.42 21.59
N ALA A 53 -12.58 -6.62 20.82
CA ALA A 53 -13.41 -5.56 21.36
C ALA A 53 -14.70 -6.17 21.93
N ASP A 54 -15.13 -5.69 23.11
CA ASP A 54 -16.36 -6.12 23.78
C ASP A 54 -17.58 -5.51 23.08
N LEU A 55 -17.84 -5.97 21.85
CA LEU A 55 -18.93 -5.53 20.98
C LEU A 55 -20.07 -6.54 21.02
N ASP A 56 -21.28 -6.06 20.73
CA ASP A 56 -22.36 -7.00 20.46
C ASP A 56 -22.13 -7.73 19.12
N ARG A 57 -22.78 -8.88 18.96
CA ARG A 57 -22.61 -9.73 17.77
C ARG A 57 -23.02 -9.04 16.45
N SER A 58 -23.97 -8.10 16.49
CA SER A 58 -24.42 -7.39 15.31
C SER A 58 -23.39 -6.34 14.88
N GLU A 59 -22.84 -5.60 15.82
CA GLU A 59 -21.79 -4.62 15.58
C GLU A 59 -20.50 -5.28 15.12
N GLU A 60 -20.08 -6.36 15.77
CA GLU A 60 -18.92 -7.17 15.37
C GLU A 60 -19.07 -7.65 13.91
N ALA A 61 -20.22 -8.24 13.56
CA ALA A 61 -20.49 -8.73 12.21
C ALA A 61 -20.47 -7.59 11.17
N SER A 62 -21.03 -6.44 11.51
CA SER A 62 -21.03 -5.24 10.66
C SER A 62 -19.60 -4.75 10.38
N MET A 63 -18.78 -4.63 11.43
CA MET A 63 -17.40 -4.17 11.32
C MET A 63 -16.52 -5.16 10.55
N LEU A 64 -16.66 -6.46 10.81
CA LEU A 64 -15.95 -7.50 10.05
C LEU A 64 -16.37 -7.49 8.57
N GLY A 65 -17.65 -7.26 8.28
CA GLY A 65 -18.14 -7.07 6.91
C GLY A 65 -17.50 -5.87 6.21
N ALA A 66 -17.33 -4.75 6.92
CA ALA A 66 -16.64 -3.57 6.40
C ALA A 66 -15.16 -3.85 6.10
N VAL A 67 -14.46 -4.56 7.00
CA VAL A 67 -13.06 -4.98 6.80
C VAL A 67 -12.95 -5.90 5.57
N ALA A 68 -13.84 -6.86 5.41
CA ALA A 68 -13.85 -7.76 4.26
C ALA A 68 -14.05 -7.00 2.93
N LEU A 69 -15.02 -6.09 2.89
CA LEU A 69 -15.28 -5.26 1.71
C LEU A 69 -14.09 -4.33 1.37
N ALA A 70 -13.51 -3.66 2.37
CA ALA A 70 -12.34 -2.82 2.18
C ALA A 70 -11.16 -3.63 1.64
N THR A 71 -10.91 -4.81 2.21
CA THR A 71 -9.84 -5.72 1.76
C THR A 71 -10.02 -6.11 0.30
N TYR A 72 -11.24 -6.51 -0.10
CA TYR A 72 -11.54 -6.86 -1.49
C TYR A 72 -11.28 -5.68 -2.44
N ARG A 73 -11.75 -4.48 -2.09
CA ARG A 73 -11.58 -3.27 -2.92
C ARG A 73 -10.11 -2.86 -3.07
N LEU A 74 -9.33 -2.99 -2.01
CA LEU A 74 -7.91 -2.63 -2.01
C LEU A 74 -7.05 -3.61 -2.80
N LEU A 75 -7.43 -4.89 -2.82
CA LEU A 75 -6.79 -5.95 -3.59
C LEU A 75 -7.18 -5.94 -5.06
N ASP A 76 -8.24 -5.23 -5.45
CA ASP A 76 -8.63 -5.10 -6.86
C ASP A 76 -7.73 -4.10 -7.61
N PRO A 77 -6.88 -4.55 -8.56
CA PRO A 77 -6.04 -3.65 -9.33
C PRO A 77 -6.86 -2.71 -10.23
N ARG A 78 -8.10 -3.05 -10.60
CA ARG A 78 -8.95 -2.19 -11.45
C ARG A 78 -9.39 -0.93 -10.73
N ARG A 79 -9.47 -0.98 -9.39
CA ARG A 79 -9.81 0.17 -8.54
C ARG A 79 -8.64 1.14 -8.32
N ARG A 80 -7.44 0.80 -8.80
CA ARG A 80 -6.25 1.66 -8.71
C ARG A 80 -6.17 2.58 -9.94
N ARG A 81 -6.27 3.89 -9.72
CA ARG A 81 -6.20 4.90 -10.80
C ARG A 81 -4.87 4.90 -11.59
N ARG A 82 -3.74 4.60 -10.92
CA ARG A 82 -2.39 4.69 -11.53
C ARG A 82 -1.85 3.31 -11.85
N THR A 83 -1.37 3.11 -13.08
CA THR A 83 -0.75 1.84 -13.53
C THR A 83 0.42 1.40 -12.64
N ALA A 84 1.25 2.34 -12.19
CA ALA A 84 2.35 2.03 -11.27
C ALA A 84 1.86 1.42 -9.94
N HIS A 85 0.70 1.83 -9.42
CA HIS A 85 0.12 1.25 -8.22
C HIS A 85 -0.43 -0.16 -8.47
N ARG A 86 -0.96 -0.41 -9.68
CA ARG A 86 -1.42 -1.75 -10.11
C ARG A 86 -0.25 -2.72 -10.14
N ILE A 87 0.86 -2.32 -10.78
CA ILE A 87 2.09 -3.12 -10.86
C ILE A 87 2.65 -3.38 -9.46
N ARG A 88 2.76 -2.34 -8.62
CA ARG A 88 3.24 -2.50 -7.23
C ARG A 88 2.39 -3.45 -6.41
N LEU A 89 1.07 -3.43 -6.59
CA LEU A 89 0.15 -4.34 -5.90
C LEU A 89 0.41 -5.80 -6.29
N CYS A 90 0.67 -6.08 -7.57
CA CYS A 90 0.73 -7.44 -8.09
C CYS A 90 2.13 -8.06 -8.18
N VAL A 91 3.20 -7.26 -8.23
CA VAL A 91 4.52 -7.72 -8.67
C VAL A 91 5.62 -7.53 -7.62
N LEU A 92 5.49 -6.56 -6.71
CA LEU A 92 6.58 -6.20 -5.80
C LEU A 92 6.25 -6.58 -4.36
N GLU A 93 6.93 -7.62 -3.86
CA GLU A 93 6.94 -7.93 -2.44
C GLU A 93 7.81 -6.92 -1.66
N GLU A 94 7.64 -6.90 -0.34
CA GLU A 94 8.37 -5.96 0.53
C GLU A 94 9.88 -6.11 0.43
N GLU A 95 10.34 -7.35 0.37
CA GLU A 95 11.75 -7.73 0.29
C GLU A 95 12.41 -7.24 -1.00
N ASP A 96 11.70 -7.28 -2.13
CA ASP A 96 12.25 -6.89 -3.42
C ASP A 96 12.51 -5.38 -3.50
N LEU A 97 11.66 -4.59 -2.82
CA LEU A 97 11.87 -3.15 -2.72
C LEU A 97 12.97 -2.78 -1.72
N GLN A 98 13.08 -3.50 -0.60
CA GLN A 98 14.21 -3.33 0.32
C GLN A 98 15.55 -3.66 -0.36
N ARG A 99 15.60 -4.74 -1.17
CA ARG A 99 16.77 -5.05 -2.01
C ARG A 99 17.04 -3.96 -3.04
N ALA A 100 16.01 -3.47 -3.73
CA ALA A 100 16.17 -2.40 -4.72
C ALA A 100 16.62 -1.07 -4.10
N GLU A 101 16.12 -0.73 -2.91
CA GLU A 101 16.52 0.48 -2.17
C GLU A 101 17.94 0.37 -1.62
N SER A 102 18.30 -0.81 -1.08
CA SER A 102 19.66 -1.11 -0.64
C SER A 102 20.66 -1.08 -1.81
N ALA A 103 20.27 -1.59 -2.98
CA ALA A 103 21.09 -1.55 -4.20
C ALA A 103 21.24 -0.15 -4.79
N ARG A 104 20.27 0.75 -4.54
CA ARG A 104 20.32 2.16 -4.97
C ARG A 104 21.07 3.05 -3.99
N ARG A 105 21.37 2.58 -2.78
CA ARG A 105 22.20 3.30 -1.83
C ARG A 105 23.63 3.33 -2.37
N PRO A 106 24.19 4.50 -2.71
CA PRO A 106 25.57 4.56 -3.14
C PRO A 106 26.43 4.05 -1.98
N LEU A 107 27.22 3.00 -2.22
CA LEU A 107 28.40 2.71 -1.41
C LEU A 107 29.37 3.86 -1.68
N LEU A 108 29.19 4.99 -0.97
CA LEU A 108 30.24 6.00 -0.91
C LEU A 108 31.45 5.30 -0.26
N PRO A 109 32.58 5.13 -0.96
CA PRO A 109 33.80 4.84 -0.25
C PRO A 109 34.08 6.06 0.63
N ALA A 110 34.28 5.83 1.93
CA ALA A 110 34.96 6.79 2.78
C ALA A 110 36.39 6.93 2.25
N ALA A 111 36.57 7.76 1.23
CA ALA A 111 37.86 8.04 0.62
C ALA A 111 37.99 9.55 0.49
N THR A 112 38.67 10.15 1.47
CA THR A 112 39.55 11.33 1.47
C THR A 112 39.61 11.84 2.93
N ASP A 113 40.76 12.02 3.59
CA ASP A 113 42.07 12.39 3.08
C ASP A 113 43.24 11.72 3.81
N ALA A 114 44.15 11.21 2.99
CA ALA A 114 45.56 11.10 3.32
C ALA A 114 46.16 12.52 3.35
N GLY A 115 46.39 13.05 4.54
CA GLY A 115 47.22 14.23 4.74
C GLY A 115 48.69 13.85 4.82
N SER A 116 49.35 13.70 3.67
CA SER A 116 50.81 13.61 3.60
C SER A 116 51.46 14.99 3.75
N SER A 117 52.51 15.06 4.59
CA SER A 117 53.80 15.80 4.42
C SER A 117 54.15 16.80 5.54
N PRO A 118 55.43 17.19 5.78
CA PRO A 118 56.69 16.66 5.25
C PRO A 118 57.77 16.34 6.33
N THR A 119 58.82 15.66 5.87
CA THR A 119 60.16 15.52 6.46
C THR A 119 60.76 16.87 6.90
N THR A 120 61.37 16.93 8.09
CA THR A 120 62.48 17.87 8.38
C THR A 120 63.54 17.15 9.20
N SER A 121 64.72 17.08 8.58
CA SER A 121 65.99 16.60 9.12
C SER A 121 66.48 17.51 10.25
N GLN A 122 66.92 16.95 11.37
CA GLN A 122 67.82 17.64 12.31
C GLN A 122 69.02 16.75 12.61
N CYS A 123 70.19 17.32 12.33
CA CYS A 123 71.52 16.82 12.68
C CYS A 123 71.71 16.80 14.20
N SER A 124 72.41 15.79 14.69
CA SER A 124 73.40 15.87 15.76
C SER A 124 74.41 14.75 15.58
#